data_AF-A0A528AYG6-F1
#
_entry.id   AF-A0A528AYG6-F1
#
_cell.length_a   1.000
_cell.length_b   1.000
_cell.length_c   1.000
_cell.angle_alpha   90.00
_cell.angle_beta   90.00
_cell.angle_gamma   90.00
#
_symmetry.space_group_name_H-M   'P 1'
#
loop_
_entity.id
_entity.type
_entity.pdbx_description
1 polymer ?
#
loop_
_entity_poly.entity_id
_entity_poly.type
_entity_poly.pdbx_seq_one_letter_code
_entity_poly.pdbx_strand_id
1 'polypeptide(L)'
;MRAPSGQSRASAVRRLSCVVSFGRASSTLEETKVMDSQGMAQMSSVDSLAASLLSATLMFDRASLLALEALAAESDRRVLRRGEVLVREGDASDRFFIVLSGRFTVHKEDSNGSVAEIAQGELIGEIGFFAGLPRTATVLA
;
A
#
# COMPACT_ATOMS: atom_id res chain seq x y z
N MET A 1 4.27 8.92 54.61
CA MET A 1 5.50 9.08 53.80
C MET A 1 6.01 7.69 53.42
N ARG A 2 5.88 7.30 52.15
CA ARG A 2 6.47 6.09 51.55
C ARG A 2 6.74 6.45 50.08
N ALA A 3 7.99 6.35 49.64
CA ALA A 3 8.39 6.50 48.23
C ALA A 3 8.44 5.11 47.55
N PRO A 4 8.93 4.98 46.30
CA PRO A 4 8.15 5.05 45.05
C PRO A 4 8.16 3.69 44.30
N SER A 5 7.30 3.54 43.30
CA SER A 5 7.39 2.46 42.30
C SER A 5 6.84 3.04 40.98
N GLY A 6 7.61 3.25 39.92
CA GLY A 6 8.58 2.32 39.35
C GLY A 6 7.91 1.61 38.19
N GLN A 7 8.39 1.91 36.97
CA GLN A 7 8.19 1.20 35.70
C GLN A 7 6.90 1.59 34.94
N SER A 8 6.91 1.75 33.62
CA SER A 8 7.69 1.00 32.64
C SER A 8 8.02 1.84 31.41
N ARG A 9 9.30 1.83 31.00
CA ARG A 9 9.74 2.13 29.64
C ARG A 9 9.22 1.02 28.73
N ALA A 10 7.94 1.09 28.35
CA ALA A 10 7.45 0.31 27.24
C ALA A 10 8.12 0.88 25.98
N SER A 11 9.08 0.14 25.45
CA SER A 11 9.58 0.33 24.09
C SER A 11 8.37 0.27 23.16
N ALA A 12 7.83 1.43 22.80
CA ALA A 12 6.72 1.56 21.88
C ALA A 12 7.24 1.16 20.50
N VAL A 13 7.13 -0.13 20.16
CA VAL A 13 7.19 -0.58 18.78
C VAL A 13 6.08 0.21 18.07
N ARG A 14 6.46 1.31 17.42
CA ARG A 14 5.53 2.13 16.65
C ARG A 14 4.88 1.18 15.64
N ARG A 15 3.56 0.98 15.73
CA ARG A 15 2.81 0.23 14.71
C ARG A 15 2.98 0.99 13.40
N LEU A 16 3.78 0.43 12.49
CA LEU A 16 3.98 0.95 11.16
C LEU A 16 2.85 0.42 10.27
N SER A 17 2.33 1.28 9.40
CA SER A 17 1.43 0.89 8.33
C SER A 17 2.26 0.53 7.10
N CYS A 18 1.89 -0.53 6.39
CA CYS A 18 2.64 -1.03 5.25
C CYS A 18 1.72 -1.20 4.06
N VAL A 19 2.15 -0.72 2.90
CA VAL A 19 1.47 -0.91 1.63
C VAL A 19 2.45 -1.39 0.57
N VAL A 20 1.90 -2.01 -0.46
CA VAL A 20 2.61 -2.27 -1.72
C VAL A 20 1.97 -1.40 -2.80
N SER A 21 2.80 -0.78 -3.64
CA SER A 21 2.36 0.15 -4.69
C SER A 21 2.56 -0.39 -6.09
N PHE A 22 1.54 -0.24 -6.93
CA PHE A 22 1.50 -0.72 -8.31
C PHE A 22 1.31 0.47 -9.25
N GLY A 23 2.33 0.77 -10.05
CA GLY A 23 2.36 1.89 -10.98
C GLY A 23 2.10 1.48 -12.43
N ARG A 24 1.99 2.48 -13.31
CA ARG A 24 2.11 2.24 -14.76
C ARG A 24 3.56 1.86 -15.09
N ALA A 25 3.75 0.94 -16.03
CA ALA A 25 5.06 0.75 -16.64
C ALA A 25 5.53 2.08 -17.23
N SER A 26 6.69 2.57 -16.78
CA SER A 26 7.32 3.77 -17.33
C SER A 26 7.74 3.47 -18.77
N SER A 27 7.29 4.26 -19.74
CA SER A 27 7.73 4.16 -21.14
C SER A 27 9.12 4.77 -21.36
N THR A 28 9.96 4.83 -20.34
CA THR A 28 11.37 5.18 -20.51
C THR A 28 12.07 3.90 -20.93
N LEU A 29 12.66 3.91 -22.12
CA LEU A 29 13.51 2.83 -22.63
C LEU A 29 14.80 2.73 -21.78
N GLU A 30 14.67 2.36 -20.51
CA GLU A 30 15.77 1.75 -19.77
C GLU A 30 15.61 0.24 -19.89
N GLU A 31 16.60 -0.34 -20.55
CA GLU A 31 16.94 -1.75 -20.73
C GLU A 31 15.84 -2.74 -20.38
N THR A 32 15.34 -3.38 -21.44
CA THR A 32 14.71 -4.69 -21.39
C THR A 32 15.56 -5.60 -20.49
N LYS A 33 15.16 -5.77 -19.24
CA LYS A 33 15.59 -6.89 -18.42
C LYS A 33 15.09 -8.11 -19.16
N VAL A 34 15.99 -8.73 -19.91
CA VAL A 34 15.76 -10.02 -20.54
C VAL A 34 15.21 -10.91 -19.43
N MET A 35 13.99 -11.39 -19.66
CA MET A 35 13.25 -12.22 -18.72
C MET A 35 13.92 -13.58 -18.70
N ASP A 36 15.02 -13.68 -17.94
CA ASP A 36 15.66 -14.93 -17.65
C ASP A 36 14.69 -15.82 -16.86
N SER A 37 14.65 -17.10 -17.23
CA SER A 37 13.90 -18.16 -16.55
C SER A 37 14.30 -18.36 -15.07
N GLN A 38 15.24 -17.57 -14.56
CA GLN A 38 15.68 -17.54 -13.16
C GLN A 38 14.88 -16.55 -12.28
N GLY A 39 14.05 -15.67 -12.85
CA GLY A 39 13.23 -14.71 -12.08
C GLY A 39 12.07 -15.35 -11.29
N MET A 40 11.70 -16.59 -11.59
CA MET A 40 10.67 -17.35 -10.86
C MET A 40 11.13 -17.89 -9.50
N ALA A 41 12.42 -17.76 -9.14
CA ALA A 41 13.03 -18.62 -8.13
C ALA A 41 13.22 -18.05 -6.73
N GLN A 42 12.82 -16.81 -6.41
CA GLN A 42 12.86 -16.29 -5.03
C GLN A 42 11.63 -15.42 -4.73
N MET A 43 10.52 -16.07 -4.37
CA MET A 43 9.28 -15.40 -3.98
C MET A 43 9.34 -15.01 -2.50
N SER A 44 9.26 -13.71 -2.18
CA SER A 44 9.28 -13.27 -0.80
C SER A 44 7.91 -13.48 -0.15
N SER A 45 7.86 -13.71 1.17
CA SER A 45 6.59 -13.87 1.89
C SER A 45 5.68 -12.64 1.80
N VAL A 46 6.26 -11.48 1.49
CA VAL A 46 5.53 -10.23 1.27
C VAL A 46 4.82 -10.24 -0.08
N ASP A 47 5.46 -10.76 -1.13
CA ASP A 47 4.88 -10.80 -2.47
C ASP A 47 3.68 -11.75 -2.51
N SER A 48 3.82 -12.93 -1.89
CA SER A 48 2.70 -13.87 -1.74
C SER A 48 1.55 -13.29 -0.92
N LEU A 49 1.85 -12.52 0.13
CA LEU A 49 0.80 -11.83 0.90
C LEU A 49 0.10 -10.77 0.04
N ALA A 50 0.85 -9.95 -0.70
CA ALA A 50 0.29 -8.93 -1.58
C ALA A 50 -0.61 -9.56 -2.66
N ALA A 51 -0.14 -10.63 -3.31
CA ALA A 51 -0.89 -11.36 -4.31
C ALA A 51 -2.18 -11.97 -3.73
N SER A 52 -2.09 -12.59 -2.55
CA SER A 52 -3.25 -13.13 -1.86
C SER A 52 -4.27 -12.05 -1.51
N LEU A 53 -3.84 -10.88 -1.03
CA LEU A 53 -4.74 -9.78 -0.69
C LEU A 53 -5.38 -9.18 -1.95
N LEU A 54 -4.61 -9.00 -3.03
CA LEU A 54 -5.13 -8.53 -4.31
C LEU A 54 -6.21 -9.47 -4.87
N SER A 55 -5.97 -10.78 -4.82
CA SER A 55 -6.93 -11.78 -5.34
C SER A 55 -8.29 -11.75 -4.64
N ALA A 56 -8.35 -11.21 -3.41
CA ALA A 56 -9.58 -11.06 -2.65
C ALA A 56 -10.37 -9.78 -3.00
N THR A 57 -9.80 -8.89 -3.82
CA THR A 57 -10.47 -7.67 -4.26
C THR A 57 -11.31 -7.93 -5.52
N LEU A 58 -12.45 -7.26 -5.64
CA LEU A 58 -13.33 -7.37 -6.82
C LEU A 58 -12.64 -6.95 -8.13
N MET A 59 -11.58 -6.15 -8.06
CA MET A 59 -10.86 -5.68 -9.25
C MET A 59 -9.95 -6.77 -9.86
N PHE A 60 -9.57 -7.77 -9.07
CA PHE A 60 -8.59 -8.79 -9.44
C PHE A 60 -9.09 -10.22 -9.21
N ASP A 61 -10.39 -10.40 -9.00
CA ASP A 61 -11.05 -11.70 -8.74
C ASP A 61 -10.89 -12.71 -9.90
N ARG A 62 -10.68 -12.20 -11.12
CA ARG A 62 -10.44 -12.99 -12.34
C ARG A 62 -8.96 -13.15 -12.72
N ALA A 63 -8.05 -12.51 -12.00
CA ALA A 63 -6.62 -12.63 -12.25
C ALA A 63 -6.09 -13.95 -11.68
N SER A 64 -5.14 -14.60 -12.37
CA SER A 64 -4.48 -15.78 -11.81
C SER A 64 -3.54 -15.39 -10.69
N LEU A 65 -3.41 -16.26 -9.67
CA LEU A 65 -2.49 -16.01 -8.56
C LEU A 65 -1.05 -15.80 -9.06
N LEU A 66 -0.61 -16.57 -10.05
CA LEU A 66 0.71 -16.42 -10.67
C LEU A 66 0.92 -15.02 -11.28
N ALA A 67 -0.10 -14.46 -11.94
CA ALA A 67 0.00 -13.11 -12.50
C ALA A 67 0.05 -12.05 -11.40
N LEU A 68 -0.68 -12.24 -10.31
CA LEU A 68 -0.67 -11.34 -9.16
C LEU A 68 0.66 -11.42 -8.38
N GLU A 69 1.26 -12.60 -8.29
CA GLU A 69 2.60 -12.79 -7.73
C GLU A 69 3.66 -12.09 -8.56
N ALA A 70 3.61 -12.22 -9.89
CA ALA A 70 4.50 -11.48 -10.79
C ALA A 70 4.31 -9.96 -10.65
N LEU A 71 3.06 -9.50 -10.54
CA LEU A 71 2.76 -8.09 -10.30
C LEU A 71 3.29 -7.60 -8.94
N ALA A 72 3.17 -8.42 -7.89
CA ALA A 72 3.70 -8.11 -6.56
C ALA A 72 5.24 -8.09 -6.53
N ALA A 73 5.91 -8.96 -7.27
CA ALA A 73 7.37 -8.99 -7.33
C ALA A 73 7.97 -7.72 -7.96
N GLU A 74 7.25 -7.06 -8.88
CA GLU A 74 7.69 -5.84 -9.59
C GLU A 74 7.15 -4.55 -8.94
N SER A 75 6.74 -4.61 -7.66
CA SER A 75 6.09 -3.52 -6.95
C SER A 75 6.94 -2.95 -5.82
N ASP A 76 6.71 -1.68 -5.47
CA ASP A 76 7.44 -1.02 -4.39
C ASP A 76 6.72 -1.16 -3.05
N ARG A 77 7.45 -1.55 -2.01
CA ARG A 77 6.94 -1.57 -0.62
C ARG A 77 7.14 -0.22 0.05
N ARG A 78 6.08 0.33 0.64
CA ARG A 78 6.13 1.57 1.44
C ARG A 78 5.71 1.30 2.88
N VAL A 79 6.55 1.74 3.82
CA VAL A 79 6.31 1.64 5.25
C VAL A 79 6.16 3.04 5.82
N LEU A 80 5.03 3.30 6.46
CA LEU A 80 4.63 4.61 6.95
C LEU A 80 4.46 4.60 8.48
N ARG A 81 4.84 5.70 9.11
CA ARG A 81 4.55 6.01 10.51
C ARG A 81 3.15 6.60 10.60
N ARG A 82 2.51 6.42 11.76
CA ARG A 82 1.23 7.08 12.09
C ARG A 82 1.28 8.58 11.76
N GLY A 83 0.29 9.05 11.01
CA GLY A 83 0.12 10.43 10.56
C GLY A 83 0.88 10.78 9.28
N GLU A 84 1.71 9.89 8.73
CA GLU A 84 2.38 10.14 7.46
C GLU A 84 1.38 10.03 6.30
N VAL A 85 1.50 10.97 5.36
CA VAL A 85 0.64 11.07 4.18
C VAL A 85 1.14 10.08 3.12
N LEU A 86 0.25 9.18 2.68
CA LEU A 86 0.53 8.25 1.59
C LEU A 86 0.32 8.92 0.22
N VAL A 87 -0.82 9.62 0.07
CA VAL A 87 -1.22 10.41 -1.11
C VAL A 87 -1.99 11.65 -0.67
N ARG A 88 -1.94 12.72 -1.47
CA ARG A 88 -2.74 13.94 -1.24
C ARG A 88 -3.81 14.09 -2.29
N GLU A 89 -4.95 14.63 -1.89
CA GLU A 89 -6.00 15.06 -2.81
C GLU A 89 -5.44 16.02 -3.87
N GLY A 90 -5.90 15.89 -5.11
CA GLY A 90 -5.44 16.70 -6.25
C GLY A 90 -4.11 16.26 -6.87
N ASP A 91 -3.30 15.43 -6.22
CA ASP A 91 -2.07 14.90 -6.81
C ASP A 91 -2.37 14.02 -8.03
N ALA A 92 -1.38 13.87 -8.92
CA ALA A 92 -1.47 12.93 -10.03
C ALA A 92 -1.61 11.47 -9.53
N SER A 93 -2.39 10.67 -10.25
CA SER A 93 -2.63 9.25 -9.93
C SER A 93 -1.89 8.33 -10.89
N ASP A 94 -0.62 8.06 -10.61
CA ASP A 94 0.26 7.19 -11.40
C ASP A 94 0.37 5.76 -10.87
N ARG A 95 -0.16 5.50 -9.67
CA ARG A 95 -0.13 4.20 -8.97
C ARG A 95 -1.33 3.98 -8.05
N PHE A 96 -1.63 2.75 -7.68
CA PHE A 96 -2.53 2.40 -6.58
C PHE A 96 -1.81 1.55 -5.54
N PHE A 97 -2.45 1.28 -4.40
CA PHE A 97 -1.82 0.55 -3.30
C PHE A 97 -2.73 -0.54 -2.76
N ILE A 98 -2.15 -1.64 -2.27
CA ILE A 98 -2.82 -2.62 -1.40
C ILE A 98 -2.25 -2.49 0.02
N VAL A 99 -3.13 -2.48 1.03
CA VAL A 99 -2.70 -2.41 2.43
C VAL A 99 -2.26 -3.79 2.92
N LEU A 100 -0.97 -3.93 3.25
CA LEU A 100 -0.42 -5.15 3.84
C LEU A 100 -0.63 -5.21 5.35
N SER A 101 -0.59 -4.06 6.03
CA SER A 101 -0.81 -3.96 7.48
C SER A 101 -1.05 -2.51 7.92
N GLY A 102 -1.63 -2.35 9.11
CA GLY A 102 -1.96 -1.04 9.68
C GLY A 102 -3.38 -0.59 9.33
N ARG A 103 -3.65 0.69 9.58
CA ARG A 103 -4.88 1.37 9.16
C ARG A 103 -4.54 2.70 8.54
N PHE A 104 -5.41 3.16 7.67
CA PHE A 104 -5.32 4.45 7.04
C PHE A 104 -6.64 5.20 7.23
N THR A 105 -6.58 6.52 7.20
CA THR A 105 -7.75 7.40 7.25
C THR A 105 -7.81 8.25 5.97
N VAL A 106 -9.00 8.38 5.42
CA VAL A 106 -9.28 9.17 4.21
C VAL A 106 -9.86 10.51 4.63
N HIS A 107 -9.34 11.61 4.10
CA HIS A 107 -9.77 12.97 4.39
C HIS A 107 -10.00 13.72 3.08
N LYS A 108 -11.09 14.50 3.02
CA LYS A 108 -11.37 15.41 1.92
C LYS A 108 -11.29 16.86 2.38
N GLU A 109 -10.89 17.75 1.49
CA GLU A 109 -10.76 19.18 1.78
C GLU A 109 -12.07 19.82 2.30
N ASP A 110 -13.22 19.33 1.84
CA ASP A 110 -14.55 19.82 2.22
C ASP A 110 -15.14 19.18 3.49
N SER A 111 -14.36 18.32 4.18
CA SER A 111 -14.84 17.52 5.31
C SER A 111 -14.10 17.85 6.60
N ASN A 112 -14.83 17.94 7.72
CA ASN A 112 -14.22 18.17 9.03
C ASN A 112 -13.87 16.83 9.69
N GLY A 113 -12.75 16.25 9.29
CA GLY A 113 -12.22 14.98 9.80
C GLY A 113 -12.19 13.86 8.77
N SER A 114 -11.87 12.63 9.21
CA SER A 114 -11.80 11.48 8.31
C SER A 114 -13.19 11.06 7.84
N VAL A 115 -13.34 10.86 6.54
CA VAL A 115 -14.59 10.39 5.90
C VAL A 115 -14.67 8.87 5.78
N ALA A 116 -13.52 8.18 5.87
CA ALA A 116 -13.45 6.72 5.85
C ALA A 116 -12.16 6.22 6.52
N GLU A 117 -12.16 4.94 6.89
CA GLU A 117 -10.96 4.18 7.27
C GLU A 117 -10.68 3.10 6.23
N ILE A 118 -9.41 2.79 6.02
CA ILE A 118 -8.95 1.72 5.12
C ILE A 118 -8.04 0.78 5.92
N ALA A 119 -8.29 -0.51 5.81
CA ALA A 119 -7.65 -1.59 6.54
C ALA A 119 -6.86 -2.53 5.63
N GLN A 120 -6.22 -3.53 6.23
CA GLN A 120 -5.52 -4.58 5.50
C GLN A 120 -6.43 -5.24 4.45
N GLY A 121 -5.87 -5.48 3.26
CA GLY A 121 -6.57 -6.09 2.13
C GLY A 121 -7.41 -5.14 1.30
N GLU A 122 -7.55 -3.88 1.72
CA GLU A 122 -8.26 -2.87 0.96
C GLU A 122 -7.30 -2.06 0.07
N LEU A 123 -7.84 -1.54 -1.03
CA LEU A 123 -7.11 -0.73 -1.99
C LEU A 123 -7.11 0.74 -1.59
N ILE A 124 -6.06 1.46 -2.01
CA ILE A 124 -5.97 2.91 -1.89
C ILE A 124 -5.65 3.50 -3.27
N GLY A 125 -6.43 4.49 -3.68
CA GLY A 125 -6.13 5.31 -4.85
C GLY A 125 -6.41 4.62 -6.19
N GLU A 126 -7.09 3.48 -6.16
CA GLU A 126 -7.58 2.73 -7.31
C GLU A 126 -8.52 3.57 -8.19
N ILE A 127 -9.39 4.40 -7.60
CA ILE A 127 -10.28 5.28 -8.36
C ILE A 127 -9.48 6.23 -9.25
N GLY A 128 -8.54 6.99 -8.67
CA GLY A 128 -7.73 7.94 -9.43
C GLY A 128 -6.89 7.24 -10.50
N PHE A 129 -6.32 6.09 -10.16
CA PHE A 129 -5.49 5.31 -11.07
C PHE A 129 -6.26 4.75 -12.28
N PHE A 130 -7.38 4.07 -12.04
CA PHE A 130 -8.16 3.43 -13.11
C PHE A 130 -9.01 4.42 -13.90
N ALA A 131 -9.53 5.47 -13.27
CA ALA A 131 -10.35 6.48 -13.95
C ALA A 131 -9.49 7.55 -14.67
N GLY A 132 -8.17 7.56 -14.48
CA GLY A 132 -7.29 8.59 -15.05
C GLY A 132 -7.55 9.98 -14.46
N LEU A 133 -7.92 10.04 -13.18
CA LEU A 133 -8.26 11.27 -12.47
C LEU A 133 -7.18 11.61 -11.42
N PRO A 134 -7.02 12.89 -11.04
CA PRO A 134 -6.29 13.25 -9.84
C PRO A 134 -6.82 12.50 -8.60
N ARG A 135 -6.01 12.43 -7.54
CA ARG A 135 -6.42 11.83 -6.26
C ARG A 135 -7.68 12.54 -5.74
N THR A 136 -8.68 11.75 -5.37
CA THR A 136 -9.99 12.25 -4.93
C THR A 136 -10.08 12.54 -3.43
N ALA A 137 -9.02 12.22 -2.67
CA ALA A 137 -8.90 12.45 -1.24
C ALA A 137 -7.44 12.32 -0.79
N THR A 138 -7.14 12.86 0.38
CA THR A 138 -5.87 12.65 1.10
C THR A 138 -5.95 11.41 1.96
N VAL A 139 -4.91 10.59 1.98
CA VAL A 139 -4.86 9.36 2.79
C VAL A 139 -3.63 9.35 3.69
N LEU A 140 -3.84 9.09 4.98
CA LEU A 140 -2.80 9.09 6.02
C LEU A 140 -2.77 7.76 6.76
N ALA A 141 -1.58 7.34 7.19
CA ALA A 141 -1.32 6.13 8.00
C ALA A 141 -1.59 6.29 9.51
#